data_AF-A0A1D2R511-F1
#
_entry.id   AF-A0A1D2R511-F1
#
_cell.length_a   1.000
_cell.length_b   1.000
_cell.length_c   1.000
_cell.angle_alpha   90.00
_cell.angle_beta   90.00
_cell.angle_gamma   90.00
#
_symmetry.space_group_name_H-M   'P 1'
#
loop_
_entity.id
_entity.type
_entity.pdbx_description
1 polymer ?
#
loop_
_entity_poly.entity_id
_entity_poly.type
_entity_poly.pdbx_seq_one_letter_code
_entity_poly.pdbx_strand_id
1 'polypeptide(L)'
;MRGSIEDEARWTLDNLKAILEAAGSSLDNVLKVTVYIKNIDDFDKFNEVYGEYFKADKPARTALQAGKLPMDIKVEIDAVAYIPGRDEKSRVFGSNTANANEKPPQLI
;
A
#
# COMPACT_ATOMS: atom_id res chain seq x y z
N MET A 1 7.96 -2.68 14.54
CA MET A 1 8.78 -3.83 14.99
C MET A 1 9.74 -4.12 13.82
N ARG A 2 11.00 -4.49 14.09
CA ARG A 2 12.01 -4.76 13.04
C ARG A 2 12.24 -6.27 12.99
N GLY A 3 12.30 -6.85 11.80
CA GLY A 3 12.29 -8.31 11.66
C GLY A 3 12.94 -8.81 10.37
N SER A 4 12.63 -10.04 10.02
CA SER A 4 12.97 -10.61 8.71
C SER A 4 12.25 -9.85 7.58
N ILE A 5 12.63 -10.08 6.31
CA ILE A 5 11.89 -9.47 5.18
C ILE A 5 10.44 -9.97 5.18
N GLU A 6 10.24 -11.22 5.60
CA GLU A 6 8.95 -11.88 5.68
C GLU A 6 8.04 -11.20 6.72
N ASP A 7 8.58 -10.88 7.91
CA ASP A 7 7.82 -10.18 8.96
C ASP A 7 7.39 -8.78 8.50
N GLU A 8 8.32 -8.02 7.92
CA GLU A 8 8.04 -6.67 7.43
C GLU A 8 7.09 -6.67 6.22
N ALA A 9 7.19 -7.68 5.35
CA ALA A 9 6.27 -7.87 4.23
C ALA A 9 4.84 -8.18 4.69
N ARG A 10 4.68 -9.10 5.66
CA ARG A 10 3.37 -9.43 6.26
C ARG A 10 2.73 -8.19 6.87
N TRP A 11 3.45 -7.45 7.71
CA TRP A 11 2.91 -6.21 8.27
C TRP A 11 2.56 -5.16 7.23
N THR A 12 3.40 -5.00 6.21
CA THR A 12 3.12 -4.03 5.14
C THR A 12 1.84 -4.40 4.39
N LEU A 13 1.65 -5.69 4.07
CA LEU A 13 0.47 -6.18 3.35
C LEU A 13 -0.80 -6.19 4.24
N ASP A 14 -0.67 -6.49 5.53
CA ASP A 14 -1.77 -6.38 6.50
C ASP A 14 -2.24 -4.93 6.65
N ASN A 15 -1.30 -3.98 6.73
CA ASN A 15 -1.61 -2.56 6.77
C ASN A 15 -2.28 -2.08 5.48
N LEU A 16 -1.76 -2.49 4.32
CA LEU A 16 -2.39 -2.20 3.02
C LEU A 16 -3.83 -2.72 2.98
N LYS A 17 -4.05 -3.97 3.41
CA LYS A 17 -5.39 -4.57 3.50
C LYS A 17 -6.32 -3.74 4.39
N ALA A 18 -5.88 -3.39 5.60
CA ALA A 18 -6.70 -2.61 6.54
C ALA A 18 -7.06 -1.22 5.98
N ILE A 19 -6.15 -0.55 5.29
CA ILE A 19 -6.39 0.75 4.65
C ILE A 19 -7.42 0.62 3.51
N LEU A 20 -7.29 -0.43 2.68
CA LEU A 20 -8.23 -0.69 1.60
C LEU A 20 -9.63 -0.99 2.14
N GLU A 21 -9.74 -1.83 3.17
CA GLU A 21 -11.01 -2.15 3.83
C GLU A 21 -11.66 -0.90 4.45
N ALA A 22 -10.88 -0.05 5.13
CA ALA A 22 -11.37 1.23 5.66
C ALA A 22 -11.86 2.19 4.57
N ALA A 23 -11.33 2.08 3.35
CA ALA A 23 -11.76 2.85 2.18
C ALA A 23 -12.94 2.22 1.41
N GLY A 24 -13.46 1.06 1.85
CA GLY A 24 -14.53 0.33 1.16
C GLY A 24 -14.05 -0.50 -0.05
N SER A 25 -12.78 -0.87 -0.08
CA SER A 25 -12.15 -1.72 -1.10
C SER A 25 -11.62 -3.02 -0.47
N SER A 26 -10.80 -3.77 -1.21
CA SER A 26 -10.12 -5.00 -0.75
C SER A 26 -8.86 -5.25 -1.59
N LEU A 27 -8.04 -6.23 -1.17
CA LEU A 27 -6.86 -6.65 -1.94
C LEU A 27 -7.21 -7.16 -3.35
N ASP A 28 -8.40 -7.73 -3.53
CA ASP A 28 -8.88 -8.21 -4.84
C ASP A 28 -9.12 -7.07 -5.84
N ASN A 29 -9.22 -5.83 -5.34
CA ASN A 29 -9.45 -4.64 -6.15
C ASN A 29 -8.17 -3.85 -6.43
N VAL A 30 -7.01 -4.39 -6.04
CA VAL A 30 -5.70 -3.79 -6.33
C VAL A 30 -5.36 -4.03 -7.81
N LEU A 31 -5.04 -2.95 -8.51
CA LEU A 31 -4.75 -2.95 -9.94
C LEU A 31 -3.25 -2.99 -10.24
N LYS A 32 -2.47 -2.23 -9.47
CA LYS A 32 -1.01 -2.09 -9.64
C LYS A 32 -0.34 -2.07 -8.27
N VAL A 33 0.78 -2.75 -8.18
CA VAL A 33 1.69 -2.68 -7.03
C VAL A 33 3.09 -2.32 -7.51
N THR A 34 3.76 -1.44 -6.77
CA THR A 34 5.19 -1.15 -6.90
C THR A 34 5.87 -1.51 -5.58
N VAL A 35 6.82 -2.44 -5.64
CA VAL A 35 7.55 -2.97 -4.48
C VAL A 35 8.98 -2.45 -4.52
N TYR A 36 9.37 -1.77 -3.45
CA TYR A 36 10.74 -1.34 -3.22
C TYR A 36 11.35 -2.24 -2.15
N ILE A 37 12.40 -2.99 -2.51
CA ILE A 37 13.09 -3.90 -1.59
C ILE A 37 14.47 -3.32 -1.29
N LYS A 38 14.90 -3.33 -0.03
CA LYS A 38 16.21 -2.81 0.37
C LYS A 38 17.38 -3.67 -0.16
N ASN A 39 17.25 -4.99 -0.09
CA ASN A 39 18.22 -5.95 -0.62
C ASN A 39 17.51 -6.93 -1.55
N ILE A 40 17.92 -7.01 -2.82
CA ILE A 40 17.27 -7.87 -3.81
C ILE A 40 17.46 -9.37 -3.52
N ASP A 41 18.46 -9.76 -2.73
CA ASP A 41 18.64 -11.16 -2.31
C ASP A 41 17.48 -11.67 -1.45
N ASP A 42 16.70 -10.76 -0.84
CA ASP A 42 15.51 -11.07 -0.06
C ASP A 42 14.25 -11.26 -0.94
N PHE A 43 14.35 -11.14 -2.28
CA PHE A 43 13.22 -11.15 -3.20
C PHE A 43 12.38 -12.43 -3.16
N ASP A 44 13.01 -13.60 -3.11
CA ASP A 44 12.29 -14.88 -3.13
C ASP A 44 11.46 -15.06 -1.85
N LYS A 45 12.03 -14.74 -0.70
CA LYS A 45 11.35 -14.73 0.60
C LYS A 45 10.18 -13.75 0.62
N PHE A 46 10.37 -12.55 0.08
CA PHE A 46 9.28 -11.59 -0.09
C PHE A 46 8.17 -12.16 -1.00
N ASN A 47 8.53 -12.83 -2.10
CA ASN A 47 7.56 -13.39 -3.05
C ASN A 47 6.70 -14.49 -2.44
N GLU A 48 7.27 -15.34 -1.58
CA GLU A 48 6.53 -16.36 -0.85
C GLU A 48 5.40 -15.72 -0.04
N VAL A 49 5.74 -14.73 0.79
CA VAL A 49 4.75 -13.98 1.57
C VAL A 49 3.75 -13.28 0.66
N TYR A 50 4.21 -12.56 -0.36
CA TYR A 50 3.34 -11.85 -1.30
C TYR A 50 2.30 -12.78 -1.96
N GLY A 51 2.70 -14.01 -2.30
CA GLY A 51 1.84 -15.03 -2.88
C GLY A 51 0.73 -15.52 -1.96
N GLU A 52 0.89 -15.39 -0.65
CA GLU A 52 -0.16 -15.72 0.33
C GLU A 52 -1.33 -14.72 0.31
N TYR A 53 -1.03 -13.45 -0.03
CA TYR A 53 -2.02 -12.37 -0.08
C TYR A 53 -2.69 -12.25 -1.44
N PHE A 54 -1.93 -12.38 -2.53
CA PHE A 54 -2.43 -12.28 -3.91
C PHE A 54 -2.47 -13.66 -4.58
N LYS A 55 -3.54 -14.43 -4.30
CA LYS A 55 -3.68 -15.83 -4.75
C LYS A 55 -4.22 -15.98 -6.17
N ALA A 56 -5.22 -15.18 -6.54
CA ALA A 56 -5.85 -15.14 -7.86
C ALA A 56 -5.71 -13.73 -8.47
N ASP A 57 -5.82 -13.62 -9.80
CA ASP A 57 -5.80 -12.35 -10.56
C ASP A 57 -4.81 -11.31 -10.02
N LYS A 58 -3.52 -11.68 -10.03
CA LYS A 58 -2.45 -10.86 -9.44
C LYS A 58 -2.41 -9.48 -10.10
N PRO A 59 -2.22 -8.41 -9.30
CA PRO A 59 -2.10 -7.07 -9.85
C PRO A 59 -0.87 -6.96 -10.76
N ALA A 60 -0.89 -6.00 -11.67
CA ALA A 60 0.33 -5.61 -12.37
C ALA A 60 1.40 -5.25 -11.32
N ARG A 61 2.64 -5.70 -11.52
CA ARG A 61 3.69 -5.54 -10.50
C ARG A 61 5.00 -5.04 -11.08
N THR A 62 5.61 -4.09 -10.36
CA THR A 62 7.01 -3.72 -10.52
C THR A 62 7.71 -4.00 -9.20
N ALA A 63 8.85 -4.68 -9.23
CA ALA A 63 9.67 -4.91 -8.05
C ALA A 63 11.11 -4.54 -8.39
N LEU A 64 11.76 -3.77 -7.51
CA LEU A 64 13.11 -3.30 -7.71
C LEU A 64 13.85 -3.15 -6.37
N GLN A 65 15.18 -3.16 -6.44
CA GLN A 65 15.99 -2.77 -5.31
C GLN A 65 16.00 -1.24 -5.17
N ALA A 66 15.70 -0.72 -3.99
CA ALA A 66 15.88 0.68 -3.65
C ALA A 66 17.25 0.92 -2.99
N GLY A 67 17.80 2.13 -3.14
CA GLY A 67 19.09 2.48 -2.52
C GLY A 67 19.01 2.53 -0.98
N LYS A 68 18.07 3.31 -0.44
CA LYS A 68 17.78 3.38 0.99
C LYS A 68 16.31 3.67 1.20
N LEU A 69 15.67 2.94 2.11
CA LEU A 69 14.28 3.15 2.49
C LEU A 69 14.18 3.97 3.79
N PRO A 70 13.11 4.78 3.97
CA PRO A 70 12.85 5.49 5.22
C PRO A 70 12.86 4.53 6.42
N MET A 71 13.33 5.02 7.58
CA MET A 71 13.38 4.24 8.83
C MET A 71 14.20 2.94 8.76
N ASP A 72 14.98 2.75 7.69
CA ASP A 72 15.84 1.59 7.44
C ASP A 72 15.08 0.25 7.24
N ILE A 73 13.80 0.32 6.87
CA ILE A 73 12.94 -0.84 6.58
C ILE A 73 13.44 -1.66 5.39
N LYS A 74 13.02 -2.92 5.32
CA LYS A 74 13.42 -3.88 4.30
C LYS A 74 12.53 -3.84 3.06
N VAL A 75 11.27 -3.42 3.20
CA VAL A 75 10.30 -3.33 2.09
C VAL A 75 9.37 -2.14 2.24
N GLU A 76 9.03 -1.53 1.12
CA GLU A 76 7.98 -0.52 0.99
C GLU A 76 7.09 -0.89 -0.20
N ILE A 77 5.78 -0.72 -0.06
CA ILE A 77 4.80 -1.08 -1.08
C ILE A 77 3.90 0.12 -1.36
N ASP A 78 3.86 0.52 -2.62
CA ASP A 78 2.89 1.46 -3.18
C ASP A 78 1.86 0.69 -4.02
N ALA A 79 0.58 1.04 -3.88
CA ALA A 79 -0.51 0.32 -4.52
C ALA A 79 -1.61 1.26 -5.04
N VAL A 80 -2.13 0.93 -6.22
CA VAL A 80 -3.30 1.57 -6.80
C VAL A 80 -4.44 0.56 -6.80
N ALA A 81 -5.57 0.92 -6.20
CA ALA A 81 -6.77 0.08 -6.12
C ALA A 81 -8.03 0.88 -6.49
N TYR A 82 -9.07 0.18 -6.93
CA TYR A 82 -10.38 0.79 -7.15
C TYR A 82 -11.33 0.52 -5.97
N ILE A 83 -12.29 1.42 -5.74
CA ILE A 83 -13.36 1.20 -4.76
C ILE A 83 -14.62 0.81 -5.55
N PRO A 84 -15.14 -0.42 -5.38
CA PRO A 84 -16.36 -0.86 -6.06
C PRO A 84 -17.55 0.05 -5.74
N GLY A 85 -18.43 0.27 -6.73
CA GLY A 85 -19.67 1.05 -6.55
C GLY A 85 -19.49 2.55 -6.29
N ARG A 86 -18.26 3.07 -6.42
CA ARG A 86 -17.99 4.51 -6.31
C ARG A 86 -18.08 5.19 -7.67
N ASP A 87 -19.30 5.52 -8.07
CA ASP A 87 -19.59 6.22 -9.32
C ASP A 87 -19.06 7.67 -9.27
N GLU A 88 -18.72 8.28 -10.41
CA GLU A 88 -18.25 9.68 -10.47
C GLU A 88 -19.25 10.65 -9.82
N LYS A 89 -20.55 10.34 -9.93
CA LYS A 89 -21.66 11.15 -9.40
C LYS A 89 -21.72 11.18 -7.87
N SER A 90 -21.14 10.18 -7.20
CA SER A 90 -21.05 10.13 -5.73
C SER A 90 -20.01 11.09 -5.15
N ARG A 91 -19.07 11.60 -5.97
CA ARG A 91 -18.00 12.53 -5.52
C ARG A 91 -18.52 13.92 -5.19
N VAL A 92 -19.66 14.34 -5.74
CA VAL A 92 -20.19 15.71 -5.57
C VAL A 92 -20.80 15.93 -4.19
N PHE A 93 -21.26 14.88 -3.50
CA PHE A 93 -21.94 15.00 -2.20
C PHE A 93 -21.02 14.76 -0.98
N GLY A 94 -19.74 14.44 -1.20
CA GLY A 94 -18.76 14.13 -0.15
C GLY A 94 -17.70 15.22 0.10
N SER A 95 -17.73 16.35 -0.61
CA SER A 95 -16.89 17.51 -0.27
C SER A 95 -17.47 18.19 0.95
N ASN A 96 -17.17 17.63 2.13
CA ASN A 96 -17.43 18.31 3.38
C ASN A 96 -16.68 19.65 3.35
N THR A 97 -17.44 20.71 3.57
CA THR A 97 -17.00 22.05 3.93
C THR A 97 -16.06 21.98 5.13
N ALA A 98 -14.76 21.78 4.89
CA ALA A 98 -13.73 22.10 5.86
C ALA A 98 -13.51 23.61 5.79
N ASN A 99 -13.80 24.29 6.90
CA ASN A 99 -13.67 25.73 7.09
C ASN A 99 -12.39 26.30 6.47
N ALA A 100 -12.54 27.37 5.68
CA ALA A 100 -11.46 28.13 5.07
C ALA A 100 -10.60 28.94 6.07
N ASN A 101 -10.50 28.53 7.34
CA ASN A 101 -9.84 29.29 8.43
C ASN A 101 -8.81 28.49 9.24
N GLU A 102 -8.47 27.25 8.88
CA GLU A 102 -7.34 26.58 9.54
C GLU A 102 -6.02 26.96 8.88
N LYS A 103 -5.22 27.75 9.60
CA LYS A 103 -3.86 28.12 9.22
C LYS A 103 -3.02 26.84 9.09
N PRO A 104 -2.25 26.66 7.99
CA PRO A 104 -1.48 25.44 7.78
C PRO A 104 -0.50 25.19 8.93
N PRO A 105 -0.32 23.94 9.37
CA PRO A 105 0.64 23.61 10.41
C PRO A 105 2.05 23.99 9.94
N GLN A 106 2.79 24.70 10.80
CA GLN A 106 4.18 25.01 10.54
C GLN A 106 5.00 23.73 10.70
N LEU A 107 5.77 23.42 9.66
CA LEU A 107 6.71 22.30 9.63
C LEU A 107 7.83 22.58 10.64
N ILE A 108 7.94 21.76 11.68
CA ILE A 108 9.16 21.62 12.49
C ILE A 108 10.17 20.73 11.75
#